data_AF-H0WVX4-F1
#
_entry.id   AF-H0WVX4-F1
#
_cell.length_a   1.000
_cell.length_b   1.000
_cell.length_c   1.000
_cell.angle_alpha   90.00
_cell.angle_beta   90.00
_cell.angle_gamma   90.00
#
_symmetry.space_group_name_H-M   'P 1'
#
loop_
_entity.id
_entity.type
_entity.pdbx_description
1 polymer ?
#
loop_
_entity_poly.entity_id
_entity_poly.type
_entity_poly.pdbx_seq_one_letter_code
_entity_poly.pdbx_strand_id
1 'polypeptide(L)'
;LWEWKTKPTKTKPTETSPHAEREQKGAAGGSGPGPSDSAPSLVFRTQLAHGSPIRRVEGFSSIKELYAKIAGVFGISPSEILYCTLNTPKVDMEKLTGGQIGLNDSIFAHVKGRKKEVRLCKSEDSPGLILSDNGAGCVFIKRIRDGGIIYLVQTICVGDHIESINGESVVGWRHYAVAQKFKELKKWEYFTMKLIEPKKASEMQLRSKPGKSSVEKLPGGTFTRKKSLRLRSKGPAKIEEKIKPSGAEAKAIERIDDLLELYMGIQDADLATEIFEAGKDKGTSEELGKALKEVLEDFVFPEEVVPDVWKAICDATRT
;
A
#
# COMPACT_ATOMS: atom_id res chain seq x y z
N LEU A 1 -24.41 35.36 -4.82
CA LEU A 1 -25.19 36.07 -5.86
C LEU A 1 -24.45 37.34 -6.26
N TRP A 2 -23.76 37.34 -7.40
CA TRP A 2 -23.66 38.50 -8.29
C TRP A 2 -23.11 38.02 -9.63
N GLU A 3 -24.00 37.96 -10.62
CA GLU A 3 -23.71 37.76 -12.04
C GLU A 3 -23.11 39.05 -12.60
N TRP A 4 -22.19 38.94 -13.55
CA TRP A 4 -22.06 39.95 -14.61
C TRP A 4 -22.25 39.29 -15.98
N LYS A 5 -23.41 39.61 -16.57
CA LYS A 5 -23.71 39.52 -18.00
C LYS A 5 -23.30 40.83 -18.68
N THR A 6 -22.59 40.73 -19.78
CA THR A 6 -22.79 41.60 -20.95
C THR A 6 -22.57 40.79 -22.23
N LYS A 7 -23.62 40.70 -23.05
CA LYS A 7 -23.63 40.35 -24.49
C LYS A 7 -24.08 41.63 -25.25
N PRO A 8 -24.20 41.64 -26.58
CA PRO A 8 -23.30 41.23 -27.67
C PRO A 8 -23.19 42.35 -28.74
N THR A 9 -22.34 42.18 -29.76
CA THR A 9 -22.55 42.84 -31.07
C THR A 9 -22.27 41.88 -32.21
N LYS A 10 -23.32 41.70 -33.03
CA LYS A 10 -23.36 40.98 -34.30
C LYS A 10 -22.82 41.87 -35.42
N THR A 11 -22.15 41.26 -36.39
CA THR A 11 -22.40 41.53 -37.81
C THR A 11 -22.07 40.26 -38.62
N LYS A 12 -22.95 39.96 -39.57
CA LYS A 12 -23.05 38.84 -40.53
C LYS A 12 -23.43 39.53 -41.87
N PRO A 13 -23.56 38.82 -43.01
CA PRO A 13 -22.64 37.97 -43.77
C PRO A 13 -22.52 38.46 -45.23
N THR A 14 -21.66 37.86 -46.06
CA THR A 14 -21.96 37.80 -47.51
C THR A 14 -21.53 36.47 -48.09
N GLU A 15 -22.51 35.78 -48.66
CA GLU A 15 -22.42 34.56 -49.45
C GLU A 15 -21.69 34.79 -50.78
N THR A 16 -21.02 33.76 -51.29
CA THR A 16 -21.21 33.28 -52.68
C THR A 16 -20.49 31.94 -52.86
N SER A 17 -21.26 30.88 -53.13
CA SER A 17 -20.87 29.72 -53.96
C SER A 17 -21.47 29.95 -55.37
N PRO A 18 -21.31 29.09 -56.41
CA PRO A 18 -20.63 27.79 -56.49
C PRO A 18 -19.75 27.62 -57.76
N HIS A 19 -18.95 26.55 -57.87
CA HIS A 19 -18.94 25.67 -59.05
C HIS A 19 -18.02 24.46 -58.84
N ALA A 20 -18.51 23.32 -59.33
CA ALA A 20 -17.86 22.02 -59.31
C ALA A 20 -16.79 21.90 -60.40
N GLU A 21 -15.73 21.12 -60.13
CA GLU A 21 -15.03 20.35 -61.15
C GLU A 21 -14.27 19.17 -60.52
N ARG A 22 -13.89 18.25 -61.40
CA ARG A 22 -13.90 16.79 -61.23
C ARG A 22 -12.48 16.23 -61.33
N GLU A 23 -12.22 15.15 -60.58
CA GLU A 23 -11.19 14.11 -60.75
C GLU A 23 -9.69 14.50 -60.91
N GLN A 24 -8.83 13.95 -60.04
CA GLN A 24 -7.76 13.03 -60.48
C GLN A 24 -7.05 12.28 -59.33
N LYS A 25 -6.75 11.01 -59.62
CA LYS A 25 -5.95 10.06 -58.86
C LYS A 25 -4.53 10.55 -58.60
N GLY A 26 -3.99 10.22 -57.42
CA GLY A 26 -2.55 10.24 -57.15
C GLY A 26 -2.22 9.45 -55.89
N ALA A 27 -1.76 8.22 -56.07
CA ALA A 27 -1.18 7.40 -55.00
C ALA A 27 0.24 7.90 -54.69
N ALA A 28 0.53 8.18 -53.42
CA ALA A 28 1.89 8.17 -52.88
C ALA A 28 1.80 8.04 -51.35
N GLY A 29 2.47 7.03 -50.82
CA GLY A 29 2.46 6.66 -49.42
C GLY A 29 2.99 7.76 -48.49
N GLY A 30 2.28 7.96 -47.39
CA GLY A 30 2.73 8.69 -46.22
C GLY A 30 2.40 7.85 -45.00
N SER A 31 3.44 7.25 -44.43
CA SER A 31 3.43 6.34 -43.29
C SER A 31 2.52 6.83 -42.17
N GLY A 32 1.50 6.04 -41.82
CA GLY A 32 0.77 6.22 -40.58
C GLY A 32 1.72 6.11 -39.38
N PRO A 33 1.44 6.77 -38.26
CA PRO A 33 2.26 6.64 -37.07
C PRO A 33 2.25 5.16 -36.67
N GLY A 34 3.45 4.57 -36.59
CA GLY A 34 3.62 3.18 -36.21
C GLY A 34 2.95 2.87 -34.87
N PRO A 35 2.66 1.59 -34.59
CA PRO A 35 2.08 1.20 -33.31
C PRO A 35 2.95 1.76 -32.21
N SER A 36 2.35 2.55 -31.32
CA SER A 36 2.98 2.97 -30.08
C SER A 36 3.63 1.74 -29.45
N ASP A 37 4.94 1.77 -29.23
CA ASP A 37 5.64 0.78 -28.41
C ASP A 37 5.00 0.80 -27.02
N SER A 38 3.96 -0.02 -26.84
CA SER A 38 3.37 -0.27 -25.55
C SER A 38 4.44 -0.99 -24.75
N ALA A 39 5.03 -0.30 -23.78
CA ALA A 39 5.92 -0.92 -22.80
C ALA A 39 5.29 -2.25 -22.34
N PRO A 40 6.07 -3.35 -22.23
CA PRO A 40 5.54 -4.67 -21.93
C PRO A 40 4.63 -4.60 -20.70
N SER A 41 3.35 -4.92 -20.87
CA SER A 41 2.39 -4.76 -19.78
C SER A 41 2.71 -5.77 -18.68
N LEU A 42 2.92 -5.25 -17.47
CA LEU A 42 3.19 -6.07 -16.30
C LEU A 42 1.86 -6.61 -15.79
N VAL A 43 1.62 -7.90 -16.05
CA VAL A 43 0.36 -8.55 -15.69
C VAL A 43 0.53 -9.41 -14.46
N PHE A 44 -0.20 -9.09 -13.40
CA PHE A 44 -0.19 -9.82 -12.14
C PHE A 44 -1.45 -10.66 -12.00
N ARG A 45 -1.29 -11.85 -11.40
CA ARG A 45 -2.44 -12.70 -11.04
C ARG A 45 -3.02 -12.18 -9.74
N THR A 46 -4.35 -12.14 -9.64
CA THR A 46 -5.02 -11.76 -8.40
C THR A 46 -6.22 -12.65 -8.07
N GLN A 47 -6.48 -12.82 -6.78
CA GLN A 47 -7.58 -13.60 -6.24
C GLN A 47 -8.10 -12.94 -4.96
N LEU A 48 -9.40 -13.06 -4.66
CA LEU A 48 -9.90 -12.72 -3.33
C LEU A 48 -9.45 -13.81 -2.33
N ALA A 49 -8.89 -13.39 -1.19
CA ALA A 49 -8.30 -14.28 -0.19
C ALA A 49 -9.28 -15.32 0.37
N HIS A 50 -10.58 -15.00 0.40
CA HIS A 50 -11.64 -15.89 0.86
C HIS A 50 -12.14 -16.89 -0.20
N GLY A 51 -11.60 -16.83 -1.42
CA GLY A 51 -11.98 -17.69 -2.54
C GLY A 51 -12.69 -16.93 -3.67
N SER A 52 -12.07 -16.91 -4.83
CA SER A 52 -12.65 -16.44 -6.09
C SER A 52 -11.95 -17.12 -7.28
N PRO A 53 -12.48 -17.02 -8.51
CA PRO A 53 -11.68 -17.27 -9.70
C PRO A 53 -10.43 -16.38 -9.74
N ILE A 54 -9.37 -16.87 -10.38
CA ILE A 54 -8.16 -16.08 -10.62
C ILE A 54 -8.47 -15.04 -11.71
N ARG A 55 -8.11 -13.79 -11.46
CA ARG A 55 -8.17 -12.67 -12.41
C ARG A 55 -6.77 -12.12 -12.67
N ARG A 56 -6.67 -11.20 -13.63
CA ARG A 56 -5.42 -10.54 -14.02
C ARG A 56 -5.59 -9.03 -13.89
N VAL A 57 -4.58 -8.36 -13.34
CA VAL A 57 -4.52 -6.90 -13.22
C VAL A 57 -3.21 -6.38 -13.80
N GLU A 58 -3.27 -5.23 -14.45
CA GLU A 58 -2.13 -4.56 -15.09
C GLU A 58 -2.35 -3.04 -15.08
N GLY A 59 -1.29 -2.29 -15.41
CA GLY A 59 -1.38 -0.84 -15.63
C GLY A 59 -1.70 -0.05 -14.35
N PHE A 60 -1.00 -0.35 -13.25
CA PHE A 60 -1.05 0.40 -12.00
C PHE A 60 0.35 0.87 -11.61
N SER A 61 0.41 2.05 -11.00
CA SER A 61 1.64 2.74 -10.59
C SER A 61 1.70 3.04 -9.09
N SER A 62 0.59 2.83 -8.38
CA SER A 62 0.47 3.02 -6.93
C SER A 62 -0.38 1.92 -6.30
N ILE A 63 -0.29 1.77 -4.97
CA ILE A 63 -1.16 0.86 -4.20
C ILE A 63 -2.64 1.22 -4.39
N LYS A 64 -2.96 2.51 -4.44
CA LYS A 64 -4.34 2.99 -4.68
C LYS A 64 -4.87 2.54 -6.04
N GLU A 65 -4.06 2.65 -7.09
CA GLU A 65 -4.41 2.15 -8.42
C GLU A 65 -4.50 0.63 -8.45
N LEU A 66 -3.59 -0.08 -7.78
CA LEU A 66 -3.65 -1.53 -7.64
C LEU A 66 -5.00 -1.97 -7.05
N TYR A 67 -5.43 -1.35 -5.94
CA TYR A 67 -6.72 -1.66 -5.33
C TYR A 67 -7.89 -1.31 -6.25
N ALA A 68 -7.83 -0.20 -7.00
CA ALA A 68 -8.85 0.12 -8.00
C ALA A 68 -8.92 -0.93 -9.12
N LYS A 69 -7.77 -1.43 -9.62
CA LYS A 69 -7.72 -2.48 -10.65
C LYS A 69 -8.27 -3.82 -10.12
N ILE A 70 -7.87 -4.23 -8.92
CA ILE A 70 -8.39 -5.44 -8.28
C ILE A 70 -9.91 -5.32 -8.07
N ALA A 71 -10.36 -4.20 -7.53
CA ALA A 71 -11.78 -3.93 -7.30
C ALA A 71 -12.59 -4.01 -8.60
N GLY A 72 -12.06 -3.42 -9.68
CA GLY A 72 -12.68 -3.47 -11.00
C GLY A 72 -12.85 -4.88 -11.57
N VAL A 73 -11.84 -5.75 -11.46
CA VAL A 73 -11.93 -7.13 -12.01
C VAL A 73 -12.80 -8.07 -11.18
N PHE A 74 -13.11 -7.70 -9.94
CA PHE A 74 -14.01 -8.45 -9.04
C PHE A 74 -15.39 -7.80 -8.85
N GLY A 75 -15.62 -6.61 -9.42
CA GLY A 75 -16.91 -5.91 -9.30
C GLY A 75 -17.22 -5.47 -7.87
N ILE A 76 -16.22 -5.12 -7.07
CA ILE A 76 -16.37 -4.62 -5.70
C ILE A 76 -15.93 -3.14 -5.61
N SER A 77 -16.26 -2.46 -4.52
CA SER A 77 -15.69 -1.13 -4.24
C SER A 77 -14.23 -1.27 -3.80
N PRO A 78 -13.31 -0.36 -4.19
CA PRO A 78 -11.95 -0.34 -3.64
C PRO A 78 -11.91 -0.26 -2.10
N SER A 79 -12.91 0.38 -1.50
CA SER A 79 -13.05 0.48 -0.03
C SER A 79 -13.38 -0.85 0.66
N GLU A 80 -13.70 -1.90 -0.10
CA GLU A 80 -13.91 -3.24 0.44
C GLU A 80 -12.60 -3.99 0.65
N ILE A 81 -11.50 -3.57 0.00
CA ILE A 81 -10.19 -4.20 0.14
C ILE A 81 -9.51 -3.65 1.40
N LEU A 82 -9.22 -4.54 2.35
CA LEU A 82 -8.51 -4.22 3.59
C LEU A 82 -7.01 -4.10 3.34
N TYR A 83 -6.41 -5.12 2.73
CA TYR A 83 -5.00 -5.19 2.35
C TYR A 83 -4.79 -6.33 1.36
N CYS A 84 -3.58 -6.45 0.82
CA CYS A 84 -3.20 -7.55 -0.05
C CYS A 84 -2.01 -8.31 0.52
N THR A 85 -1.99 -9.62 0.34
CA THR A 85 -0.83 -10.48 0.61
C THR A 85 -0.28 -11.07 -0.68
N LEU A 86 1.03 -11.29 -0.75
CA LEU A 86 1.70 -11.90 -1.88
C LEU A 86 1.85 -13.41 -1.66
N ASN A 87 1.46 -14.19 -2.67
CA ASN A 87 1.64 -15.64 -2.73
C ASN A 87 0.98 -16.45 -1.61
N THR A 88 0.03 -15.87 -0.87
CA THR A 88 -0.76 -16.58 0.15
C THR A 88 -2.16 -15.98 0.30
N PRO A 89 -3.22 -16.81 0.39
CA PRO A 89 -4.56 -16.34 0.78
C PRO A 89 -4.72 -16.22 2.29
N LYS A 90 -3.75 -16.69 3.08
CA LYS A 90 -3.80 -16.59 4.55
C LYS A 90 -3.51 -15.16 4.98
N VAL A 91 -4.06 -14.79 6.13
CA VAL A 91 -3.69 -13.57 6.85
C VAL A 91 -2.26 -13.78 7.37
N ASP A 92 -1.29 -13.32 6.59
CA ASP A 92 0.15 -13.47 6.81
C ASP A 92 0.79 -12.09 6.66
N MET A 93 1.04 -11.44 7.79
CA MET A 93 1.48 -10.05 7.86
C MET A 93 2.91 -9.84 7.36
N GLU A 94 3.69 -10.92 7.27
CA GLU A 94 5.05 -10.92 6.70
C GLU A 94 5.03 -10.93 5.16
N LYS A 95 3.87 -11.24 4.57
CA LYS A 95 3.66 -11.26 3.12
C LYS A 95 2.74 -10.15 2.64
N LEU A 96 2.58 -9.08 3.42
CA LEU A 96 1.85 -7.90 2.96
C LEU A 96 2.46 -7.35 1.67
N THR A 97 1.60 -6.79 0.84
CA THR A 97 2.03 -6.09 -0.37
C THR A 97 2.64 -4.76 0.05
N GLY A 98 3.97 -4.68 0.12
CA GLY A 98 4.70 -3.42 0.30
C GLY A 98 4.99 -2.73 -1.02
N GLY A 99 5.90 -1.76 -1.00
CA GLY A 99 6.34 -0.98 -2.15
C GLY A 99 7.03 -1.79 -3.26
N GLN A 100 7.22 -3.10 -3.12
CA GLN A 100 7.73 -3.96 -4.20
C GLN A 100 6.88 -5.20 -4.43
N ILE A 101 6.54 -5.45 -5.70
CA ILE A 101 5.81 -6.65 -6.14
C ILE A 101 6.67 -7.39 -7.16
N GLY A 102 7.00 -8.66 -6.91
CA GLY A 102 7.73 -9.49 -7.88
C GLY A 102 6.88 -9.77 -9.12
N LEU A 103 7.49 -9.80 -10.30
CA LEU A 103 6.75 -9.97 -11.57
C LEU A 103 5.93 -11.26 -11.67
N ASN A 104 6.30 -12.28 -10.90
CA ASN A 104 5.61 -13.58 -10.87
C ASN A 104 4.74 -13.78 -9.61
N ASP A 105 4.61 -12.74 -8.76
CA ASP A 105 3.84 -12.85 -7.54
C ASP A 105 2.33 -12.88 -7.85
N SER A 106 1.61 -13.69 -7.07
CA SER A 106 0.15 -13.71 -7.07
C SER A 106 -0.38 -12.87 -5.91
N ILE A 107 -1.28 -11.94 -6.20
CA ILE A 107 -1.80 -10.96 -5.24
C ILE A 107 -3.14 -11.45 -4.68
N PHE A 108 -3.20 -11.67 -3.38
CA PHE A 108 -4.42 -12.07 -2.68
C PHE A 108 -5.03 -10.87 -1.95
N ALA A 109 -6.21 -10.45 -2.39
CA ALA A 109 -6.92 -9.33 -1.79
C ALA A 109 -7.81 -9.78 -0.63
N HIS A 110 -7.51 -9.29 0.56
CA HIS A 110 -8.33 -9.49 1.76
C HIS A 110 -9.41 -8.44 1.80
N VAL A 111 -10.67 -8.85 1.87
CA VAL A 111 -11.81 -7.94 1.84
C VAL A 111 -12.58 -7.93 3.16
N LYS A 112 -13.30 -6.83 3.41
CA LYS A 112 -14.15 -6.63 4.58
C LYS A 112 -15.10 -7.81 4.78
N GLY A 113 -15.07 -8.36 6.00
CA GLY A 113 -15.92 -9.47 6.43
C GLY A 113 -16.76 -9.08 7.62
N ARG A 114 -16.66 -9.86 8.70
CA ARG A 114 -17.51 -9.72 9.87
C ARG A 114 -17.10 -8.49 10.70
N LYS A 115 -18.09 -7.67 11.07
CA LYS A 115 -17.90 -6.59 12.04
C LYS A 115 -17.89 -7.13 13.46
N LYS A 116 -17.03 -6.59 14.30
CA LYS A 116 -16.90 -6.90 15.73
C LYS A 116 -16.92 -5.59 16.51
N GLU A 117 -17.43 -5.63 17.73
CA GLU A 117 -17.34 -4.52 18.67
C GLU A 117 -16.81 -5.04 19.99
N VAL A 118 -15.83 -4.34 20.54
CA VAL A 118 -15.16 -4.73 21.78
C VAL A 118 -15.05 -3.53 22.70
N ARG A 119 -15.13 -3.78 24.00
CA ARG A 119 -14.93 -2.78 25.06
C ARG A 119 -13.80 -3.25 25.96
N LEU A 120 -12.79 -2.40 26.13
CA LEU A 120 -11.55 -2.72 26.83
C LEU A 120 -11.25 -1.65 27.87
N CYS A 121 -10.59 -2.00 28.97
CA CYS A 121 -10.02 -1.03 29.91
C CYS A 121 -8.56 -0.78 29.53
N LYS A 122 -8.15 0.49 29.43
CA LYS A 122 -6.75 0.84 29.17
C LYS A 122 -5.92 0.77 30.46
N SER A 123 -5.48 -0.41 30.87
CA SER A 123 -4.63 -0.57 32.06
C SER A 123 -3.15 -0.22 31.83
N GLU A 124 -2.71 -0.15 30.58
CA GLU A 124 -1.33 0.15 30.16
C GLU A 124 -1.28 1.39 29.25
N ASP A 125 -0.11 1.99 29.09
CA ASP A 125 0.05 3.20 28.28
C ASP A 125 -0.14 2.93 26.78
N SER A 126 0.20 1.71 26.34
CA SER A 126 -0.06 1.17 25.01
C SER A 126 -1.03 -0.01 25.10
N PRO A 127 -1.97 -0.17 24.16
CA PRO A 127 -2.89 -1.30 24.14
C PRO A 127 -2.23 -2.64 23.77
N GLY A 128 -0.93 -2.66 23.44
CA GLY A 128 -0.23 -3.86 22.97
C GLY A 128 -0.56 -4.23 21.52
N LEU A 129 -1.05 -3.28 20.72
CA LEU A 129 -1.25 -3.45 19.28
C LEU A 129 -0.05 -2.90 18.52
N ILE A 130 0.37 -3.63 17.49
CA ILE A 130 1.29 -3.16 16.47
C ILE A 130 0.46 -2.95 15.21
N LEU A 131 0.37 -1.72 14.74
CA LEU A 131 -0.50 -1.31 13.64
C LEU A 131 0.27 -1.16 12.34
N SER A 132 -0.43 -1.38 11.23
CA SER A 132 0.01 -1.02 9.90
C SER A 132 -1.19 -0.52 9.09
N ASP A 133 -0.96 0.06 7.93
CA ASP A 133 -2.05 0.47 7.03
C ASP A 133 -1.77 0.08 5.59
N ASN A 134 -2.83 0.15 4.79
CA ASN A 134 -2.80 -0.28 3.40
C ASN A 134 -2.50 0.87 2.40
N GLY A 135 -2.07 2.05 2.88
CA GLY A 135 -1.88 3.25 2.07
C GLY A 135 -3.16 3.81 1.43
N ALA A 136 -4.33 3.26 1.77
CA ALA A 136 -5.63 3.59 1.19
C ALA A 136 -6.72 3.76 2.27
N GLY A 137 -6.31 4.13 3.49
CA GLY A 137 -7.21 4.51 4.58
C GLY A 137 -7.78 3.35 5.40
N CYS A 138 -7.21 2.14 5.31
CA CYS A 138 -7.53 1.05 6.22
C CYS A 138 -6.33 0.72 7.11
N VAL A 139 -6.45 1.05 8.41
CA VAL A 139 -5.49 0.64 9.45
C VAL A 139 -5.89 -0.73 9.99
N PHE A 140 -4.95 -1.64 10.13
CA PHE A 140 -5.19 -2.99 10.62
C PHE A 140 -4.14 -3.44 11.63
N ILE A 141 -4.49 -4.46 12.41
CA ILE A 141 -3.61 -5.05 13.42
C ILE A 141 -2.60 -5.95 12.72
N LYS A 142 -1.33 -5.57 12.72
CA LYS A 142 -0.24 -6.37 12.14
C LYS A 142 0.30 -7.39 13.14
N ARG A 143 0.39 -7.03 14.42
CA ARG A 143 0.81 -7.92 15.51
C ARG A 143 0.10 -7.54 16.81
N ILE A 144 -0.04 -8.50 17.70
CA ILE A 144 -0.54 -8.30 19.06
C ILE A 144 0.61 -8.71 19.99
N ARG A 145 0.98 -7.84 20.93
CA ARG A 145 2.05 -8.11 21.89
C ARG A 145 1.59 -9.18 22.88
N ASP A 146 2.43 -10.19 23.08
CA ASP A 146 2.17 -11.24 24.07
C ASP A 146 2.05 -10.67 25.48
N GLY A 147 1.11 -11.21 26.25
CA GLY A 147 0.87 -10.79 27.64
C GLY A 147 0.17 -9.43 27.80
N GLY A 148 -0.11 -8.69 26.72
CA GLY A 148 -0.87 -7.44 26.77
C GLY A 148 -2.37 -7.64 26.98
N ILE A 149 -3.08 -6.55 27.29
CA ILE A 149 -4.55 -6.55 27.55
C ILE A 149 -5.33 -7.20 26.41
N ILE A 150 -4.93 -6.91 25.17
CA ILE A 150 -5.61 -7.42 23.97
C ILE A 150 -5.27 -8.88 23.69
N TYR A 151 -4.09 -9.35 24.11
CA TYR A 151 -3.71 -10.76 23.97
C TYR A 151 -4.71 -11.69 24.67
N LEU A 152 -5.29 -11.25 25.78
CA LEU A 152 -6.31 -12.01 26.52
C LEU A 152 -7.69 -11.99 25.87
N VAL A 153 -7.92 -11.12 24.88
CA VAL A 153 -9.21 -10.94 24.22
C VAL A 153 -9.22 -11.68 22.88
N GLN A 154 -9.67 -12.93 22.91
CA GLN A 154 -9.70 -13.82 21.74
C GLN A 154 -10.55 -13.31 20.55
N THR A 155 -11.39 -12.30 20.78
CA THR A 155 -12.23 -11.71 19.71
C THR A 155 -11.40 -10.84 18.74
N ILE A 156 -10.31 -10.24 19.23
CA ILE A 156 -9.44 -9.36 18.45
C ILE A 156 -8.35 -10.23 17.81
N CYS A 157 -8.19 -10.12 16.50
CA CYS A 157 -7.25 -10.94 15.75
C CYS A 157 -6.27 -10.08 14.95
N VAL A 158 -5.08 -10.64 14.70
CA VAL A 158 -4.18 -10.13 13.66
C VAL A 158 -4.93 -10.11 12.32
N GLY A 159 -4.81 -8.98 11.63
CA GLY A 159 -5.47 -8.68 10.36
C GLY A 159 -6.83 -8.02 10.48
N ASP A 160 -7.38 -7.83 11.69
CA ASP A 160 -8.59 -7.04 11.87
C ASP A 160 -8.32 -5.55 11.52
N HIS A 161 -9.19 -4.95 10.72
CA HIS A 161 -9.19 -3.52 10.43
C HIS A 161 -9.91 -2.75 11.54
N ILE A 162 -9.34 -1.63 11.97
CA ILE A 162 -9.95 -0.74 12.97
C ILE A 162 -10.83 0.29 12.24
N GLU A 163 -12.15 0.14 12.37
CA GLU A 163 -13.13 1.05 11.73
C GLU A 163 -13.35 2.31 12.57
N SER A 164 -13.44 2.18 13.91
CA SER A 164 -13.64 3.31 14.81
C SER A 164 -13.14 3.07 16.24
N ILE A 165 -12.77 4.14 16.94
CA ILE A 165 -12.41 4.15 18.37
C ILE A 165 -13.34 5.12 19.09
N ASN A 166 -14.02 4.69 20.16
CA ASN A 166 -15.01 5.48 20.91
C ASN A 166 -16.09 6.14 20.02
N GLY A 167 -16.49 5.45 18.94
CA GLY A 167 -17.47 5.95 17.97
C GLY A 167 -16.92 6.90 16.91
N GLU A 168 -15.68 7.37 17.04
CA GLU A 168 -15.00 8.17 16.02
C GLU A 168 -14.42 7.26 14.93
N SER A 169 -14.86 7.46 13.69
CA SER A 169 -14.33 6.74 12.54
C SER A 169 -12.88 7.10 12.29
N VAL A 170 -12.03 6.10 12.17
CA VAL A 170 -10.60 6.26 11.80
C VAL A 170 -10.31 5.80 10.37
N VAL A 171 -11.36 5.54 9.59
CA VAL A 171 -11.22 5.27 8.14
C VAL A 171 -10.60 6.49 7.46
N GLY A 172 -9.58 6.26 6.63
CA GLY A 172 -8.80 7.32 5.97
C GLY A 172 -7.56 7.75 6.75
N TRP A 173 -7.44 7.39 8.02
CA TRP A 173 -6.28 7.73 8.83
C TRP A 173 -5.09 6.83 8.49
N ARG A 174 -3.89 7.33 8.73
CA ARG A 174 -2.66 6.52 8.70
C ARG A 174 -2.49 5.77 10.01
N HIS A 175 -1.76 4.66 9.97
CA HIS A 175 -1.54 3.79 11.13
C HIS A 175 -0.97 4.53 12.34
N TYR A 176 -0.11 5.51 12.12
CA TYR A 176 0.50 6.30 13.17
C TYR A 176 -0.46 7.26 13.87
N ALA A 177 -1.42 7.83 13.15
CA ALA A 177 -2.45 8.68 13.74
C ALA A 177 -3.39 7.85 14.63
N VAL A 178 -3.69 6.62 14.20
CA VAL A 178 -4.47 5.67 15.01
C VAL A 178 -3.67 5.19 16.22
N ALA A 179 -2.37 4.92 16.08
CA ALA A 179 -1.51 4.57 17.20
C ALA A 179 -1.42 5.70 18.23
N GLN A 180 -1.28 6.94 17.76
CA GLN A 180 -1.32 8.15 18.59
C GLN A 180 -2.66 8.30 19.31
N LYS A 181 -3.79 8.06 18.63
CA LYS A 181 -5.11 8.06 19.26
C LYS A 181 -5.20 7.07 20.44
N PHE A 182 -4.61 5.88 20.31
CA PHE A 182 -4.54 4.92 21.43
C PHE A 182 -3.69 5.41 22.59
N LYS A 183 -2.57 6.10 22.32
CA LYS A 183 -1.72 6.70 23.37
C LYS A 183 -2.46 7.79 24.14
N GLU A 184 -3.30 8.58 23.47
CA GLU A 184 -4.07 9.69 24.06
C GLU A 184 -5.27 9.24 24.90
N LEU A 185 -5.73 7.99 24.75
CA LEU A 185 -6.77 7.44 25.61
C LEU A 185 -6.35 7.52 27.08
N LYS A 186 -7.30 7.86 27.96
CA LYS A 186 -7.02 7.94 29.40
C LYS A 186 -6.77 6.55 29.98
N LYS A 187 -5.71 6.45 30.79
CA LYS A 187 -5.40 5.23 31.54
C LYS A 187 -6.51 4.96 32.56
N TRP A 188 -6.82 3.69 32.76
CA TRP A 188 -7.88 3.17 33.64
C TRP A 188 -9.31 3.52 33.21
N GLU A 189 -9.50 4.04 32.00
CA GLU A 189 -10.82 4.22 31.42
C GLU A 189 -11.15 3.13 30.38
N TYR A 190 -12.44 2.88 30.20
CA TYR A 190 -12.91 2.00 29.15
C TYR A 190 -12.95 2.73 27.81
N PHE A 191 -12.54 2.04 26.76
CA PHE A 191 -12.71 2.47 25.38
C PHE A 191 -13.36 1.36 24.55
N THR A 192 -14.01 1.75 23.46
CA THR A 192 -14.65 0.83 22.53
C THR A 192 -13.95 0.86 21.18
N MET A 193 -13.83 -0.29 20.54
CA MET A 193 -13.36 -0.40 19.17
C MET A 193 -14.38 -1.13 18.31
N LYS A 194 -14.63 -0.62 17.10
CA LYS A 194 -15.29 -1.39 16.03
C LYS A 194 -14.22 -1.90 15.09
N LEU A 195 -14.24 -3.21 14.87
CA LEU A 195 -13.28 -3.92 14.05
C LEU A 195 -13.98 -4.60 12.88
N ILE A 196 -13.26 -4.81 11.79
CA ILE A 196 -13.72 -5.61 10.65
C ILE A 196 -12.69 -6.71 10.40
N GLU A 197 -13.12 -7.95 10.58
CA GLU A 197 -12.33 -9.14 10.27
C GLU A 197 -12.30 -9.39 8.76
N PRO A 198 -11.14 -9.74 8.16
CA PRO A 198 -11.08 -10.14 6.76
C PRO A 198 -11.94 -11.38 6.53
N LYS A 199 -12.62 -11.47 5.39
CA LYS A 199 -13.27 -12.72 4.99
C LYS A 199 -12.21 -13.83 4.90
N LYS A 200 -12.47 -14.95 5.54
CA LYS A 200 -11.65 -16.16 5.48
C LYS A 200 -12.33 -17.18 4.58
N ALA A 201 -11.54 -17.96 3.85
CA ALA A 201 -12.08 -19.08 3.09
C ALA A 201 -12.75 -20.06 4.05
N SER A 202 -13.99 -20.46 3.77
CA SER A 202 -14.63 -21.55 4.50
C SER A 202 -13.88 -22.85 4.22
N GLU A 203 -13.55 -23.60 5.27
CA GLU A 203 -12.81 -24.88 5.19
C GLU A 203 -13.45 -25.90 4.21
N MET A 204 -14.74 -25.75 3.90
CA MET A 204 -15.49 -26.59 2.95
C MET A 204 -15.03 -26.52 1.48
N GLN A 205 -14.29 -25.49 1.05
CA GLN A 205 -13.79 -25.42 -0.34
C GLN A 205 -12.45 -26.14 -0.55
N LEU A 206 -11.83 -26.69 0.49
CA LEU A 206 -10.55 -27.41 0.37
C LEU A 206 -10.69 -28.87 -0.12
N ARG A 207 -11.77 -29.21 -0.84
CA ARG A 207 -11.99 -30.55 -1.44
C ARG A 207 -11.86 -30.60 -2.96
N SER A 208 -11.42 -29.54 -3.62
CA SER A 208 -10.88 -29.67 -4.98
C SER A 208 -9.44 -30.18 -4.89
N LYS A 209 -9.26 -31.44 -5.28
CA LYS A 209 -8.00 -32.19 -5.41
C LYS A 209 -6.81 -31.28 -5.84
N PRO A 210 -5.61 -31.45 -5.28
CA PRO A 210 -4.43 -30.74 -5.75
C PRO A 210 -4.14 -31.21 -7.18
N GLY A 211 -4.50 -30.38 -8.17
CA GLY A 211 -3.92 -30.49 -9.50
C GLY A 211 -2.42 -30.28 -9.32
N LYS A 212 -1.63 -31.31 -9.63
CA LYS A 212 -0.17 -31.27 -9.65
C LYS A 212 0.27 -30.02 -10.42
N SER A 213 0.73 -28.97 -9.73
CA SER A 213 1.57 -27.98 -10.36
C SER A 213 2.88 -28.70 -10.66
N SER A 214 3.06 -29.08 -11.93
CA SER A 214 4.35 -29.52 -12.45
C SER A 214 5.35 -28.41 -12.17
N VAL A 215 6.18 -28.62 -11.15
CA VAL A 215 7.44 -27.91 -11.01
C VAL A 215 8.28 -28.39 -12.18
N GLU A 216 8.25 -27.66 -13.30
CA GLU A 216 9.31 -27.75 -14.29
C GLU A 216 10.59 -27.26 -13.60
N LYS A 217 11.35 -28.23 -13.07
CA LYS A 217 12.75 -28.03 -12.72
C LYS A 217 13.51 -27.87 -14.03
N LEU A 218 13.78 -26.63 -14.44
CA LEU A 218 14.85 -26.36 -15.38
C LEU A 218 16.19 -26.71 -14.69
N PRO A 219 17.04 -27.54 -15.31
CA PRO A 219 18.37 -27.81 -14.80
C PRO A 219 19.32 -26.69 -15.24
N GLY A 220 20.23 -26.29 -14.36
CA GLY A 220 21.33 -25.38 -14.69
C GLY A 220 21.27 -24.08 -13.92
N GLY A 221 22.25 -23.88 -13.05
CA GLY A 221 22.39 -22.67 -12.24
C GLY A 221 22.64 -21.44 -13.11
N THR A 222 21.79 -20.43 -12.93
CA THR A 222 22.17 -19.02 -12.99
C THR A 222 21.11 -18.28 -12.17
N PHE A 223 21.52 -17.44 -11.23
CA PHE A 223 20.61 -16.57 -10.46
C PHE A 223 19.84 -15.68 -11.44
N THR A 224 18.61 -16.07 -11.82
CA THR A 224 17.76 -15.21 -12.62
C THR A 224 17.47 -13.94 -11.83
N ARG A 225 17.97 -12.79 -12.31
CA ARG A 225 17.59 -11.44 -11.86
C ARG A 225 16.08 -11.37 -11.69
N LYS A 226 15.60 -11.46 -10.44
CA LYS A 226 14.18 -11.30 -10.13
C LYS A 226 13.86 -9.80 -10.19
N LYS A 227 13.36 -9.36 -11.35
CA LYS A 227 12.79 -8.02 -11.52
C LYS A 227 11.57 -7.86 -10.59
N SER A 228 11.36 -6.66 -10.06
CA SER A 228 10.18 -6.30 -9.26
C SER A 228 9.62 -4.96 -9.74
N LEU A 229 8.31 -4.80 -9.60
CA LEU A 229 7.63 -3.52 -9.76
C LEU A 229 7.73 -2.77 -8.44
N ARG A 230 8.42 -1.63 -8.43
CA ARG A 230 8.46 -0.74 -7.27
C ARG A 230 7.32 0.28 -7.35
N LEU A 231 6.39 0.20 -6.41
CA LEU A 231 5.35 1.18 -6.15
C LEU A 231 5.95 2.28 -5.26
N ARG A 232 5.67 3.54 -5.58
CA ARG A 232 6.14 4.70 -4.82
C ARG A 232 4.95 5.50 -4.30
N SER A 233 5.10 6.12 -3.14
CA SER A 233 4.13 7.05 -2.57
C SER A 233 4.00 8.32 -3.43
N LYS A 234 5.12 8.77 -4.02
CA LYS A 234 5.20 9.90 -4.96
C LYS A 234 5.97 9.49 -6.23
N GLY A 235 5.36 9.66 -7.40
CA GLY A 235 5.97 9.42 -8.72
C GLY A 235 5.60 8.08 -9.40
N PRO A 236 6.01 7.86 -10.66
CA PRO A 236 5.63 6.69 -11.45
C PRO A 236 6.29 5.41 -10.94
N ALA A 237 5.58 4.28 -11.02
CA ALA A 237 6.16 2.97 -10.74
C ALA A 237 7.26 2.64 -11.76
N LYS A 238 8.34 2.01 -11.27
CA LYS A 238 9.47 1.61 -12.09
C LYS A 238 9.72 0.11 -11.95
N ILE A 239 10.08 -0.53 -13.07
CA ILE A 239 10.69 -1.86 -13.03
C ILE A 239 12.10 -1.65 -12.53
N GLU A 240 12.36 -2.06 -11.30
CA GLU A 240 13.69 -2.09 -10.75
C GLU A 240 14.13 -3.56 -10.74
N GLU A 241 15.40 -3.82 -11.04
CA GLU A 241 15.97 -5.04 -10.47
C GLU A 241 15.83 -4.92 -8.97
N LYS A 242 15.55 -6.03 -8.29
CA LYS A 242 15.62 -6.06 -6.83
C LYS A 242 17.09 -5.83 -6.46
N ILE A 243 17.53 -4.58 -6.49
CA ILE A 243 18.70 -4.08 -5.80
C ILE A 243 18.29 -4.27 -4.37
N LYS A 244 18.60 -5.45 -3.84
CA LYS A 244 18.51 -5.66 -2.41
C LYS A 244 19.38 -4.54 -1.83
N PRO A 245 18.85 -3.80 -0.84
CA PRO A 245 19.74 -2.97 -0.04
C PRO A 245 20.94 -3.82 0.34
N SER A 246 22.12 -3.20 0.42
CA SER A 246 23.31 -3.90 0.89
C SER A 246 22.96 -4.65 2.19
N GLY A 247 23.70 -5.72 2.53
CA GLY A 247 23.43 -6.44 3.77
C GLY A 247 23.41 -5.53 5.01
N ALA A 248 24.11 -4.40 4.96
CA ALA A 248 24.10 -3.34 5.96
C ALA A 248 22.84 -2.46 5.85
N GLU A 249 22.50 -1.97 4.67
CA GLU A 249 21.31 -1.12 4.46
C GLU A 249 20.01 -1.85 4.83
N ALA A 250 19.89 -3.13 4.48
CA ALA A 250 18.71 -3.93 4.81
C ALA A 250 18.54 -4.07 6.34
N LYS A 251 19.65 -4.26 7.06
CA LYS A 251 19.65 -4.31 8.53
C LYS A 251 19.32 -2.95 9.14
N ALA A 252 19.77 -1.85 8.55
CA ALA A 252 19.39 -0.51 9.01
C ALA A 252 17.89 -0.28 8.83
N ILE A 253 17.32 -0.63 7.68
CA ILE A 253 15.87 -0.51 7.44
C ILE A 253 15.07 -1.36 8.44
N GLU A 254 15.48 -2.61 8.66
CA GLU A 254 14.87 -3.48 9.69
C GLU A 254 14.97 -2.86 11.08
N ARG A 255 16.14 -2.31 11.43
CA ARG A 255 16.35 -1.64 12.72
C ARG A 255 15.50 -0.38 12.88
N ILE A 256 15.26 0.36 11.80
CA ILE A 256 14.37 1.52 11.80
C ILE A 256 12.93 1.05 12.03
N ASP A 257 12.47 -0.02 11.36
CA ASP A 257 11.13 -0.58 11.57
C ASP A 257 10.94 -1.09 13.02
N ASP A 258 11.98 -1.66 13.63
CA ASP A 258 11.98 -2.03 15.06
C ASP A 258 11.83 -0.80 15.98
N LEU A 259 12.49 0.31 15.66
CA LEU A 259 12.36 1.56 16.42
C LEU A 259 10.95 2.16 16.27
N LEU A 260 10.35 2.08 15.08
CA LEU A 260 8.95 2.48 14.87
C LEU A 260 8.01 1.61 15.71
N GLU A 261 8.25 0.30 15.80
CA GLU A 261 7.46 -0.58 16.66
C GLU A 261 7.60 -0.18 18.13
N LEU A 262 8.85 0.00 18.59
CA LEU A 262 9.17 0.26 19.98
C LEU A 262 8.56 1.59 20.48
N TYR A 263 8.74 2.66 19.71
CA TYR A 263 8.36 4.00 20.14
C TYR A 263 6.95 4.38 19.72
N MET A 264 6.43 3.81 18.63
CA MET A 264 5.18 4.26 18.02
C MET A 264 4.12 3.16 17.96
N GLY A 265 4.47 1.89 18.17
CA GLY A 265 3.53 0.78 18.06
C GLY A 265 3.07 0.54 16.62
N ILE A 266 3.93 0.84 15.65
CA ILE A 266 3.63 0.72 14.22
C ILE A 266 4.77 -0.05 13.53
N GLN A 267 4.43 -0.75 12.45
CA GLN A 267 5.43 -1.29 11.53
C GLN A 267 5.01 -0.96 10.10
N ASP A 268 5.92 -0.35 9.37
CA ASP A 268 5.75 0.07 7.98
C ASP A 268 7.12 0.07 7.30
N ALA A 269 7.39 -1.00 6.55
CA ALA A 269 8.65 -1.19 5.85
C ALA A 269 8.88 -0.14 4.75
N ASP A 270 7.82 0.41 4.16
CA ASP A 270 7.94 1.46 3.14
C ASP A 270 8.32 2.79 3.80
N LEU A 271 7.70 3.12 4.94
CA LEU A 271 8.08 4.26 5.77
C LEU A 271 9.52 4.12 6.29
N ALA A 272 9.90 2.95 6.80
CA ALA A 272 11.27 2.69 7.27
C ALA A 272 12.30 2.87 6.14
N THR A 273 11.96 2.44 4.91
CA THR A 273 12.78 2.68 3.73
C THR A 273 12.87 4.16 3.38
N GLU A 274 11.75 4.89 3.43
CA GLU A 274 11.72 6.34 3.17
C GLU A 274 12.55 7.13 4.19
N ILE A 275 12.50 6.76 5.47
CA ILE A 275 13.35 7.30 6.55
C ILE A 275 14.83 7.04 6.26
N PHE A 276 15.19 5.80 5.90
CA PHE A 276 16.56 5.44 5.57
C PHE A 276 17.10 6.27 4.39
N GLU A 277 16.33 6.35 3.31
CA GLU A 277 16.70 7.11 2.11
C GLU A 277 16.82 8.61 2.37
N ALA A 278 15.98 9.18 3.23
CA ALA A 278 16.08 10.59 3.63
C ALA A 278 17.32 10.89 4.47
N GLY A 279 17.82 9.89 5.20
CA GLY A 279 18.92 10.04 6.15
C GLY A 279 20.31 9.64 5.66
N LYS A 280 20.42 8.72 4.69
CA LYS A 280 21.72 8.10 4.30
C LYS A 280 22.82 9.10 3.88
N ASP A 281 22.43 10.26 3.37
CA ASP A 281 23.34 11.31 2.89
C ASP A 281 23.47 12.50 3.88
N LYS A 282 22.92 12.39 5.10
CA LYS A 282 23.00 13.45 6.11
C LYS A 282 24.29 13.33 6.93
N GLY A 283 24.73 14.43 7.53
CA GLY A 283 25.92 14.46 8.38
C GLY A 283 25.62 14.36 9.88
N THR A 284 24.40 14.76 10.29
CA THR A 284 24.01 14.85 11.71
C THR A 284 22.58 14.39 11.96
N SER A 285 22.29 14.06 13.22
CA SER A 285 20.94 13.74 13.70
C SER A 285 19.96 14.91 13.52
N GLU A 286 20.44 16.14 13.60
CA GLU A 286 19.63 17.36 13.43
C GLU A 286 19.20 17.54 11.97
N GLU A 287 20.12 17.29 11.03
CA GLU A 287 19.83 17.30 9.60
C GLU A 287 18.83 16.19 9.22
N LEU A 288 18.95 15.01 9.81
CA LEU A 288 17.96 13.95 9.69
C LEU A 288 16.59 14.44 10.20
N GLY A 289 16.53 14.99 11.42
CA GLY A 289 15.29 15.47 12.01
C GLY A 289 14.58 16.52 11.13
N LYS A 290 15.35 17.42 10.51
CA LYS A 290 14.80 18.38 9.54
C LYS A 290 14.29 17.69 8.27
N ALA A 291 15.05 16.76 7.71
CA ALA A 291 14.65 16.02 6.52
C ALA A 291 13.37 15.19 6.75
N LEU A 292 13.24 14.57 7.92
CA LEU A 292 12.04 13.81 8.29
C LEU A 292 10.81 14.71 8.39
N LYS A 293 10.94 15.94 8.91
CA LYS A 293 9.84 16.92 8.94
C LYS A 293 9.38 17.33 7.53
N GLU A 294 10.31 17.42 6.58
CA GLU A 294 10.00 17.76 5.17
C GLU A 294 9.39 16.57 4.41
N VAL A 295 9.86 15.35 4.68
CA VAL A 295 9.41 14.15 3.96
C VAL A 295 8.07 13.64 4.49
N LEU A 296 7.90 13.70 5.81
CA LEU A 296 6.77 13.13 6.52
C LEU A 296 5.80 14.22 7.02
N GLU A 297 5.52 15.24 6.22
CA GLU A 297 4.78 16.48 6.59
C GLU A 297 3.61 16.31 7.61
N ASP A 298 2.80 15.25 7.50
CA ASP A 298 1.65 14.97 8.40
C ASP A 298 1.98 14.06 9.60
N PHE A 299 3.20 13.53 9.65
CA PHE A 299 3.72 12.61 10.67
C PHE A 299 4.57 13.37 11.68
N VAL A 300 4.10 13.39 12.91
CA VAL A 300 4.91 13.89 14.03
C VAL A 300 5.90 12.80 14.43
N PHE A 301 7.08 12.82 13.80
CA PHE A 301 8.20 11.94 14.18
C PHE A 301 8.70 12.35 15.57
N PRO A 302 8.74 11.43 16.57
CA PRO A 302 9.19 11.79 17.91
C PRO A 302 10.67 12.19 17.92
N GLU A 303 10.97 13.41 18.39
CA GLU A 303 12.33 13.98 18.33
C GLU A 303 13.34 13.15 19.13
N GLU A 304 12.88 12.50 20.20
CA GLU A 304 13.68 11.60 21.04
C GLU A 304 14.16 10.33 20.32
N VAL A 305 13.49 9.94 19.22
CA VAL A 305 13.82 8.74 18.43
C VAL A 305 14.83 9.05 17.32
N VAL A 306 14.93 10.30 16.90
CA VAL A 306 15.80 10.73 15.79
C VAL A 306 17.26 10.34 16.01
N PRO A 307 17.87 10.47 17.20
CA PRO A 307 19.25 10.05 17.44
C PRO A 307 19.48 8.55 17.26
N ASP A 308 18.52 7.71 17.67
CA ASP A 308 18.61 6.26 17.55
C ASP A 308 18.47 5.80 16.10
N VAL A 309 17.57 6.44 15.34
CA VAL A 309 17.45 6.23 13.89
C VAL A 309 18.70 6.69 13.16
N TRP A 310 19.23 7.86 13.52
CA TRP A 310 20.47 8.39 12.94
C TRP A 310 21.64 7.42 13.15
N LYS A 311 21.75 6.87 14.36
CA LYS A 311 22.75 5.84 14.69
C LYS A 311 22.58 4.59 13.83
N ALA A 312 21.36 4.08 13.69
CA ALA A 312 21.07 2.90 12.86
C ALA A 312 21.48 3.12 11.38
N ILE A 313 21.28 4.33 10.85
CA ILE A 313 21.69 4.70 9.49
C ILE A 313 23.23 4.76 9.38
N CYS A 314 23.89 5.46 10.32
CA CYS A 314 25.35 5.58 10.37
C CYS A 314 26.07 4.23 10.43
N ASP A 315 25.55 3.29 11.21
CA ASP A 315 26.12 1.96 11.36
C ASP A 315 26.12 1.17 10.02
N ALA A 316 25.19 1.48 9.11
CA ALA A 316 25.12 0.87 7.78
C ALA A 316 25.88 1.63 6.69
N THR A 317 26.09 2.94 6.83
CA THR A 317 26.80 3.76 5.81
C THR A 317 28.31 3.85 6.06
N ARG A 318 28.79 3.46 7.25
CA ARG A 318 30.22 3.43 7.60
C ARG A 318 30.94 2.10 7.31
N THR A 319 30.23 1.11 6.77
CA THR A 319 30.78 -0.19 6.30
C THR A 319 30.93 -0.22 4.80
#